data_AF-T1ITT0-F1
#
_entry.id   AF-T1ITT0-F1
#
_cell.length_a   1.000
_cell.length_b   1.000
_cell.length_c   1.000
_cell.angle_alpha   90.00
_cell.angle_beta   90.00
_cell.angle_gamma   90.00
#
_symmetry.space_group_name_H-M   'P 1'
#
loop_
_entity.id
_entity.type
_entity.pdbx_description
1 polymer ?
#
loop_
_entity_poly.entity_id
_entity_poly.type
_entity_poly.pdbx_seq_one_letter_code
_entity_poly.pdbx_strand_id
1 'polypeptide(L)'
;MDEDQRKQQKAVNVVDQRQSRTRKVMKSTFKVALQHDVSKVEEFYLGKMDIKCPHCGALHFKGEILSSRCCHKGKVKLPPLKKYPELLKDLLLGSDKRSRDFRTHISQYNSFLSFASMIVTVPALPPSSSGKAPYCYRIHRAVYHEASALRDKTDQNPSFAQLYMYDARQAAQYRMKRFHNSTEADKQLMTKLHELIVSINNPDVTAYHTMREVEERERELAKKERN
;
A
#
# COMPACT_ATOMS: atom_id res chain seq x y z
N MET A 1 -36.75 44.33 2.98
CA MET A 1 -36.76 42.90 2.59
C MET A 1 -35.90 42.14 3.55
N ASP A 2 -36.50 41.15 4.21
CA ASP A 2 -35.96 40.48 5.40
C ASP A 2 -34.73 39.63 5.10
N GLU A 3 -33.73 39.70 5.98
CA GLU A 3 -32.45 38.99 5.81
C GLU A 3 -32.63 37.46 5.73
N ASP A 4 -33.68 36.96 6.40
CA ASP A 4 -34.04 35.54 6.41
C ASP A 4 -34.61 35.06 5.07
N GLN A 5 -35.38 35.91 4.36
CA GLN A 5 -35.84 35.58 3.01
C GLN A 5 -34.66 35.47 2.03
N ARG A 6 -33.62 36.28 2.23
CA ARG A 6 -32.38 36.24 1.43
C ARG A 6 -31.55 34.98 1.69
N LYS A 7 -31.55 34.48 2.93
CA LYS A 7 -30.88 33.22 3.31
C LYS A 7 -31.64 32.00 2.77
N GLN A 8 -32.97 31.99 2.83
CA GLN A 8 -33.79 30.93 2.23
C GLN A 8 -33.64 30.86 0.72
N GLN A 9 -33.66 31.99 0.00
CA GLN A 9 -33.46 32.00 -1.46
C GLN A 9 -32.08 31.48 -1.87
N LYS A 10 -31.04 31.77 -1.07
CA LYS A 10 -29.69 31.23 -1.29
C LYS A 10 -29.64 29.72 -1.04
N ALA A 11 -30.31 29.21 -0.01
CA ALA A 11 -30.35 27.78 0.27
C ALA A 11 -31.06 26.99 -0.85
N VAL A 12 -32.18 27.50 -1.37
CA VAL A 12 -32.92 26.90 -2.49
C VAL A 12 -32.06 26.88 -3.76
N ASN A 13 -31.39 27.99 -4.09
CA ASN A 13 -30.49 28.06 -5.26
C ASN A 13 -29.28 27.11 -5.15
N VAL A 14 -28.77 26.85 -3.95
CA VAL A 14 -27.67 25.88 -3.71
C VAL A 14 -28.16 24.44 -3.86
N VAL A 15 -29.40 24.14 -3.46
CA VAL A 15 -30.02 22.83 -3.65
C VAL A 15 -30.30 22.55 -5.12
N ASP A 16 -30.84 23.53 -5.87
CA ASP A 16 -31.06 23.41 -7.31
C ASP A 16 -29.76 23.30 -8.11
N GLN A 17 -28.71 24.04 -7.74
CA GLN A 17 -27.38 23.84 -8.33
C GLN A 17 -26.78 22.48 -8.01
N ARG A 18 -27.05 21.92 -6.82
CA ARG A 18 -26.64 20.54 -6.48
C ARG A 18 -27.42 19.54 -7.33
N GLN A 19 -28.74 19.68 -7.47
CA GLN A 19 -29.57 18.77 -8.26
C GLN A 19 -29.28 18.85 -9.77
N SER A 20 -28.96 20.04 -10.31
CA SER A 20 -28.59 20.20 -11.72
C SER A 20 -27.20 19.63 -12.03
N ARG A 21 -26.25 19.69 -11.08
CA ARG A 21 -24.95 18.99 -11.19
C ARG A 21 -25.10 17.47 -11.19
N THR A 22 -26.09 16.92 -10.50
CA THR A 22 -26.36 15.48 -10.47
C THR A 22 -27.08 14.96 -11.72
N ARG A 23 -27.51 15.84 -12.65
CA ARG A 23 -28.20 15.46 -13.90
C ARG A 23 -27.38 15.64 -15.18
N LYS A 24 -26.06 15.85 -15.10
CA LYS A 24 -25.18 15.33 -16.16
C LYS A 24 -24.98 13.86 -15.85
N VAL A 25 -25.78 13.02 -16.49
CA VAL A 25 -25.57 11.57 -16.54
C VAL A 25 -24.13 11.34 -16.98
N MET A 26 -23.21 11.12 -16.04
CA MET A 26 -21.95 10.48 -16.37
C MET A 26 -22.37 9.17 -17.04
N LYS A 27 -21.99 8.97 -18.30
CA LYS A 27 -22.11 7.66 -18.94
C LYS A 27 -21.54 6.66 -17.94
N SER A 28 -22.40 5.77 -17.46
CA SER A 28 -22.05 4.83 -16.40
C SER A 28 -20.83 4.04 -16.83
N THR A 29 -19.67 4.31 -16.21
CA THR A 29 -18.41 3.63 -16.47
C THR A 29 -18.49 2.14 -16.14
N PHE A 30 -19.51 1.73 -15.37
CA PHE A 30 -19.81 0.34 -15.08
C PHE A 30 -20.05 -0.50 -16.34
N LYS A 31 -20.71 0.03 -17.38
CA LYS A 31 -20.92 -0.72 -18.63
C LYS A 31 -19.63 -0.93 -19.42
N VAL A 32 -18.66 -0.02 -19.29
CA VAL A 32 -17.33 -0.15 -19.92
C VAL A 32 -16.51 -1.21 -19.19
N ALA A 33 -16.58 -1.27 -17.85
CA ALA A 33 -15.90 -2.30 -17.07
C ALA A 33 -16.44 -3.73 -17.31
N LEU A 34 -17.63 -3.86 -17.88
CA LEU A 34 -18.24 -5.14 -18.30
C LEU A 34 -17.90 -5.53 -19.75
N GLN A 35 -17.27 -4.65 -20.53
CA GLN A 35 -16.81 -4.99 -21.88
C GLN A 35 -15.47 -5.73 -21.76
N HIS A 36 -15.46 -7.00 -22.15
CA HIS A 36 -14.24 -7.82 -22.18
C HIS A 36 -13.22 -7.39 -23.25
N ASP A 37 -13.68 -6.61 -24.23
CA ASP A 37 -12.87 -6.14 -25.35
C ASP A 37 -12.34 -4.72 -25.08
N VAL A 38 -11.18 -4.66 -24.40
CA VAL A 38 -10.48 -3.41 -24.06
C VAL A 38 -9.97 -2.67 -25.30
N SER A 39 -9.94 -3.35 -26.47
CA SER A 39 -9.49 -2.82 -27.76
C SER A 39 -10.36 -1.69 -28.32
N LYS A 40 -11.57 -1.51 -27.78
CA LYS A 40 -12.54 -0.47 -28.20
C LYS A 40 -12.56 0.77 -27.30
N VAL A 41 -11.68 0.85 -26.31
CA VAL A 41 -11.57 2.03 -25.45
C VAL A 41 -10.66 3.03 -26.15
N GLU A 42 -11.22 4.18 -26.54
CA GLU A 42 -10.44 5.29 -27.07
C GLU A 42 -9.47 5.78 -25.97
N GLU A 43 -8.17 5.69 -26.25
CA GLU A 43 -7.14 6.12 -25.31
C GLU A 43 -7.22 7.63 -25.10
N PHE A 44 -7.48 8.03 -23.85
CA PHE A 44 -7.48 9.43 -23.50
C PHE A 44 -6.03 9.94 -23.35
N TYR A 45 -5.51 10.54 -24.43
CA TYR A 45 -4.15 11.06 -24.46
C TYR A 45 -4.07 12.50 -23.94
N LEU A 46 -3.33 12.71 -22.85
CA LEU A 46 -3.15 14.01 -22.18
C LEU A 46 -2.04 14.88 -22.80
N GLY A 47 -1.36 14.42 -23.86
CA GLY A 47 -0.16 15.05 -24.39
C GLY A 47 1.12 14.56 -23.71
N LYS A 48 2.25 15.20 -24.05
CA LYS A 48 3.53 14.94 -23.37
C LYS A 48 3.53 15.58 -21.97
N MET A 49 4.23 14.93 -21.04
CA MET A 49 4.50 15.46 -19.69
C MET A 49 5.85 16.19 -19.71
N ASP A 50 5.91 17.34 -20.37
CA ASP A 50 7.16 18.08 -20.63
C ASP A 50 7.17 19.49 -20.04
N ILE A 51 6.10 19.92 -19.38
CA ILE A 51 6.02 21.28 -18.86
C ILE A 51 6.57 21.33 -17.44
N LYS A 52 7.74 21.95 -17.31
CA LYS A 52 8.50 22.01 -16.06
C LYS A 52 7.99 23.13 -15.14
N CYS A 53 7.77 22.80 -13.87
CA CYS A 53 7.53 23.79 -12.81
C CYS A 53 8.81 24.64 -12.59
N PRO A 54 8.73 25.98 -12.59
CA PRO A 54 9.90 26.84 -12.44
C PRO A 54 10.54 26.77 -11.04
N HIS A 55 9.82 26.29 -10.03
CA HIS A 55 10.29 26.25 -8.65
C HIS A 55 10.89 24.90 -8.25
N CYS A 56 10.17 23.80 -8.47
CA CYS A 56 10.59 22.46 -8.05
C CYS A 56 11.11 21.58 -9.20
N GLY A 57 10.93 22.00 -10.46
CA GLY A 57 11.36 21.24 -11.62
C GLY A 57 10.52 20.00 -11.96
N ALA A 58 9.38 19.78 -11.29
CA ALA A 58 8.44 18.72 -11.64
C ALA A 58 7.86 18.91 -13.06
N LEU A 59 7.65 17.81 -13.78
CA LEU A 59 7.04 17.82 -15.12
C LEU A 59 5.53 17.66 -15.01
N HIS A 60 4.80 18.39 -15.84
CA HIS A 60 3.35 18.46 -15.86
C HIS A 60 2.81 18.25 -17.27
N PHE A 61 1.57 17.74 -17.35
CA PHE A 61 0.79 17.80 -18.59
C PHE A 61 0.23 19.20 -18.81
N LYS A 62 0.00 19.58 -20.06
CA LYS A 62 -0.56 20.89 -20.45
C LYS A 62 -1.87 21.24 -19.72
N GLY A 63 -2.71 20.25 -19.46
CA GLY A 63 -3.99 20.44 -18.76
C GLY A 63 -3.87 20.71 -17.25
N GLU A 64 -2.74 20.41 -16.61
CA GLU A 64 -2.57 20.55 -15.15
C GLU A 64 -2.23 21.98 -14.73
N ILE A 65 -1.70 22.79 -15.65
CA ILE A 65 -1.10 24.10 -15.35
C ILE A 65 -2.15 25.16 -15.03
N LEU A 66 -3.37 25.00 -15.54
CA LEU A 66 -4.48 25.93 -15.30
C LEU A 66 -4.87 26.03 -13.80
N SER A 67 -4.36 25.14 -12.94
CA SER A 67 -4.64 25.10 -11.50
C SER A 67 -3.39 24.88 -10.64
N SER A 68 -2.19 24.75 -11.23
CA SER A 68 -1.04 24.19 -10.51
C SER A 68 -0.47 25.15 -9.47
N ARG A 69 -0.97 25.02 -8.23
CA ARG A 69 -0.27 25.38 -6.99
C ARG A 69 0.91 24.43 -6.75
N CYS A 70 1.62 24.01 -7.80
CA CYS A 70 2.73 23.08 -7.71
C CYS A 70 3.76 23.65 -6.71
N CYS A 71 4.19 22.81 -5.78
CA CYS A 71 5.03 23.16 -4.62
C CYS A 71 4.60 24.43 -3.86
N HIS A 72 3.31 24.79 -3.91
CA HIS A 72 2.76 26.02 -3.35
C HIS A 72 3.52 27.28 -3.82
N LYS A 73 3.81 27.39 -5.12
CA LYS A 73 4.58 28.51 -5.71
C LYS A 73 5.99 28.65 -5.12
N GLY A 74 6.64 27.52 -4.85
CA GLY A 74 8.01 27.46 -4.33
C GLY A 74 8.15 27.49 -2.81
N LYS A 75 7.06 27.53 -2.05
CA LYS A 75 7.12 27.45 -0.57
C LYS A 75 7.47 26.05 -0.05
N VAL A 76 7.14 25.01 -0.82
CA VAL A 76 7.43 23.62 -0.45
C VAL A 76 8.72 23.19 -1.16
N LYS A 77 9.77 22.93 -0.38
CA LYS A 77 11.00 22.28 -0.88
C LYS A 77 10.91 20.79 -0.54
N LEU A 78 10.73 19.96 -1.56
CA LEU A 78 10.78 18.52 -1.37
C LEU A 78 12.24 18.05 -1.29
N PRO A 79 12.58 17.16 -0.36
CA PRO A 79 13.91 16.55 -0.35
C PRO A 79 14.12 15.75 -1.64
N PRO A 80 15.36 15.65 -2.14
CA PRO A 80 15.69 14.77 -3.24
C PRO A 80 15.23 13.34 -2.94
N LEU A 81 14.71 12.65 -3.96
CA LEU A 81 14.37 11.25 -3.83
C LEU A 81 15.64 10.45 -3.52
N LYS A 82 15.54 9.54 -2.56
CA LYS A 82 16.62 8.58 -2.29
C LYS A 82 16.85 7.73 -3.53
N LYS A 83 18.10 7.34 -3.76
CA LYS A 83 18.45 6.43 -4.86
C LYS A 83 17.63 5.15 -4.73
N TYR A 84 17.00 4.73 -5.82
CA TYR A 84 16.22 3.50 -5.84
C TYR A 84 17.16 2.29 -5.64
N PRO A 85 16.79 1.30 -4.79
CA PRO A 85 17.65 0.15 -4.54
C PRO A 85 17.95 -0.66 -5.81
N GLU A 86 19.24 -0.89 -6.08
CA GLU A 86 19.68 -1.61 -7.29
C GLU A 86 19.10 -3.03 -7.37
N LEU A 87 19.04 -3.75 -6.24
CA LEU A 87 18.43 -5.08 -6.19
C LEU A 87 16.98 -5.08 -6.73
N LEU A 88 16.14 -4.12 -6.30
CA LEU A 88 14.76 -4.04 -6.81
C LEU A 88 14.73 -3.60 -8.27
N LYS A 89 15.65 -2.72 -8.67
CA LYS A 89 15.74 -2.23 -10.05
C LYS A 89 16.04 -3.40 -10.99
N ASP A 90 17.02 -4.21 -10.65
CA ASP A 90 17.43 -5.38 -11.41
C ASP A 90 16.28 -6.39 -11.49
N LEU A 91 15.61 -6.67 -10.37
CA LEU A 91 14.48 -7.61 -10.34
C LEU A 91 13.27 -7.13 -11.16
N LEU A 92 12.98 -5.83 -11.16
CA LEU A 92 11.82 -5.27 -11.87
C LEU A 92 12.07 -5.03 -13.35
N LEU A 93 13.27 -4.58 -13.72
CA LEU A 93 13.61 -4.18 -15.10
C LEU A 93 14.45 -5.23 -15.84
N GLY A 94 15.07 -6.16 -15.12
CA GLY A 94 15.94 -7.20 -15.70
C GLY A 94 15.18 -8.19 -16.55
N SER A 95 15.86 -8.72 -17.57
CA SER A 95 15.29 -9.70 -18.50
C SER A 95 15.67 -11.15 -18.20
N ASP A 96 16.51 -11.38 -17.19
CA ASP A 96 16.97 -12.71 -16.77
C ASP A 96 15.87 -13.55 -16.09
N LYS A 97 16.14 -14.85 -15.90
CA LYS A 97 15.16 -15.79 -15.32
C LYS A 97 14.70 -15.35 -13.93
N ARG A 98 15.61 -14.90 -13.07
CA ARG A 98 15.30 -14.52 -11.69
C ARG A 98 14.38 -13.30 -11.67
N SER A 99 14.62 -12.32 -12.52
CA SER A 99 13.79 -11.12 -12.64
C SER A 99 12.38 -11.45 -13.16
N ARG A 100 12.25 -12.36 -14.13
CA ARG A 100 10.94 -12.86 -14.58
C ARG A 100 10.20 -13.60 -13.47
N ASP A 101 10.87 -14.53 -12.80
CA ASP A 101 10.28 -15.31 -11.70
C ASP A 101 9.85 -14.41 -10.55
N PHE A 102 10.65 -13.39 -10.20
CA PHE A 102 10.27 -12.41 -9.20
C PHE A 102 9.01 -11.64 -9.58
N ARG A 103 8.90 -11.16 -10.82
CA ARG A 103 7.71 -10.43 -11.29
C ARG A 103 6.45 -11.31 -11.29
N THR A 104 6.59 -12.58 -11.68
CA THR A 104 5.49 -13.56 -11.62
C THR A 104 4.97 -13.73 -10.19
N HIS A 105 5.87 -13.78 -9.20
CA HIS A 105 5.53 -14.04 -7.80
C HIS A 105 5.61 -12.78 -6.90
N ILE A 106 5.60 -11.57 -7.46
CA ILE A 106 5.85 -10.34 -6.71
C ILE A 106 4.84 -10.11 -5.58
N SER A 107 3.57 -10.49 -5.81
CA SER A 107 2.50 -10.43 -4.80
C SER A 107 2.81 -11.33 -3.61
N GLN A 108 3.40 -12.49 -3.84
CA GLN A 108 3.81 -13.42 -2.80
C GLN A 108 4.98 -12.85 -1.98
N TYR A 109 6.02 -12.32 -2.64
CA TYR A 109 7.13 -11.66 -1.94
C TYR A 109 6.65 -10.48 -1.09
N ASN A 110 5.77 -9.64 -1.64
CA ASN A 110 5.18 -8.52 -0.88
C ASN A 110 4.37 -9.01 0.32
N SER A 111 3.63 -10.11 0.17
CA SER A 111 2.88 -10.72 1.28
C SER A 111 3.82 -11.25 2.36
N PHE A 112 4.95 -11.86 1.98
CA PHE A 112 5.95 -12.40 2.91
C PHE A 112 6.67 -11.30 3.68
N LEU A 113 6.87 -10.13 3.07
CA LEU A 113 7.56 -8.97 3.66
C LEU A 113 6.60 -8.04 4.41
N SER A 114 5.29 -8.31 4.42
CA SER A 114 4.30 -7.48 5.10
C SER A 114 4.52 -7.41 6.62
N PHE A 115 4.32 -6.22 7.18
CA PHE A 115 4.40 -5.98 8.63
C PHE A 115 3.11 -6.36 9.35
N ALA A 116 1.98 -6.33 8.65
CA ALA A 116 0.69 -6.67 9.21
C ALA A 116 -0.13 -7.46 8.17
N SER A 117 -0.90 -8.44 8.65
CA SER A 117 -2.02 -8.99 7.90
C SER A 117 -3.27 -8.17 8.08
N MET A 118 -4.12 -8.22 7.06
CA MET A 118 -5.53 -7.86 7.20
C MET A 118 -6.33 -9.13 7.49
N ILE A 119 -7.00 -9.17 8.64
CA ILE A 119 -7.91 -10.26 9.01
C ILE A 119 -9.33 -9.71 8.94
N VAL A 120 -10.22 -10.45 8.28
CA VAL A 120 -11.63 -10.09 8.20
C VAL A 120 -12.46 -11.32 8.51
N THR A 121 -13.35 -11.22 9.49
CA THR A 121 -14.44 -12.18 9.66
C THR A 121 -15.52 -11.85 8.63
N VAL A 122 -15.41 -12.45 7.44
CA VAL A 122 -16.44 -12.30 6.42
C VAL A 122 -17.52 -13.34 6.72
N PRO A 123 -18.75 -12.96 7.13
CA PRO A 123 -19.85 -13.91 7.12
C PRO A 123 -20.01 -14.41 5.68
N ALA A 124 -20.38 -15.69 5.50
CA ALA A 124 -20.62 -16.25 4.17
C ALA A 124 -21.48 -15.26 3.36
N LEU A 125 -20.91 -14.71 2.28
CA LEU A 125 -21.64 -13.78 1.44
C LEU A 125 -22.88 -14.53 0.96
N PRO A 126 -24.11 -13.96 1.07
CA PRO A 126 -25.23 -14.55 0.38
C PRO A 126 -24.82 -14.68 -1.08
N PRO A 127 -25.05 -15.84 -1.74
CA PRO A 127 -24.74 -16.00 -3.14
C PRO A 127 -25.34 -14.79 -3.84
N SER A 128 -24.50 -13.99 -4.50
CA SER A 128 -24.97 -12.89 -5.33
C SER A 128 -26.06 -13.50 -6.18
N SER A 129 -27.31 -13.12 -5.95
CA SER A 129 -28.51 -13.84 -6.40
C SER A 129 -28.68 -13.86 -7.93
N SER A 130 -27.62 -13.51 -8.66
CA SER A 130 -27.56 -13.55 -10.11
C SER A 130 -26.14 -13.73 -10.69
N GLY A 131 -25.07 -13.89 -9.90
CA GLY A 131 -23.72 -14.16 -10.42
C GLY A 131 -23.12 -13.08 -11.37
N LYS A 132 -23.75 -11.90 -11.46
CA LYS A 132 -23.47 -10.87 -12.50
C LYS A 132 -22.55 -9.73 -12.03
N ALA A 133 -22.04 -9.78 -10.80
CA ALA A 133 -21.19 -8.72 -10.25
C ALA A 133 -19.80 -9.25 -9.90
N PRO A 134 -18.73 -8.46 -10.11
CA PRO A 134 -17.40 -8.78 -9.61
C PRO A 134 -17.44 -9.10 -8.12
N TYR A 135 -16.61 -10.05 -7.68
CA TYR A 135 -16.49 -10.40 -6.27
C TYR A 135 -16.02 -9.18 -5.46
N CYS A 136 -16.87 -8.71 -4.55
CA CYS A 136 -16.57 -7.61 -3.64
C CYS A 136 -16.75 -8.10 -2.19
N TYR A 137 -15.67 -8.11 -1.40
CA TYR A 137 -15.79 -8.28 0.05
C TYR A 137 -16.12 -6.92 0.68
N ARG A 138 -17.05 -6.89 1.65
CA ARG A 138 -17.48 -5.67 2.34
C ARG A 138 -17.04 -5.75 3.79
N ILE A 139 -16.18 -4.83 4.22
CA ILE A 139 -15.83 -4.63 5.62
C ILE A 139 -16.78 -3.57 6.19
N HIS A 140 -17.49 -3.92 7.25
CA HIS A 140 -18.31 -2.97 7.99
C HIS A 140 -17.53 -2.48 9.22
N ARG A 141 -17.73 -1.20 9.59
CA ARG A 141 -17.09 -0.51 10.72
C ARG A 141 -15.61 -0.13 10.48
N ALA A 142 -14.97 0.39 11.52
CA ALA A 142 -13.58 0.79 11.50
C ALA A 142 -12.64 -0.43 11.44
N VAL A 143 -11.54 -0.28 10.71
CA VAL A 143 -10.40 -1.20 10.74
C VAL A 143 -9.56 -0.83 11.96
N TYR A 144 -9.26 -1.80 12.82
CA TYR A 144 -8.38 -1.63 13.97
C TYR A 144 -7.02 -2.24 13.68
N HIS A 145 -5.95 -1.63 14.20
CA HIS A 145 -4.62 -2.19 14.19
C HIS A 145 -4.41 -3.01 15.46
N GLU A 146 -4.10 -4.29 15.31
CA GLU A 146 -3.76 -5.18 16.41
C GLU A 146 -2.27 -5.52 16.33
N ALA A 147 -1.51 -5.09 17.33
CA ALA A 147 -0.13 -5.53 17.48
C ALA A 147 -0.15 -6.88 18.20
N SER A 148 0.32 -7.92 17.52
CA SER A 148 0.51 -9.23 18.16
C SER A 148 1.56 -9.13 19.28
N ALA A 149 1.43 -9.99 20.29
CA ALA A 149 2.43 -10.12 21.35
C ALA A 149 3.83 -10.30 20.74
N LEU A 150 4.87 -9.70 21.31
CA LEU A 150 6.21 -9.72 20.70
C LEU A 150 6.78 -11.14 20.49
N ARG A 151 6.45 -12.05 21.43
CA ARG A 151 6.73 -13.49 21.36
C ARG A 151 5.42 -14.27 21.51
N ASP A 152 5.28 -15.37 20.78
CA ASP A 152 4.25 -16.36 21.09
C ASP A 152 4.66 -17.17 22.36
N LYS A 153 3.72 -17.86 23.01
CA LYS A 153 4.01 -18.61 24.26
C LYS A 153 5.03 -19.74 24.08
N THR A 154 5.29 -20.18 22.85
CA THR A 154 6.21 -21.28 22.51
C THR A 154 7.45 -20.81 21.72
N ASP A 155 7.53 -19.54 21.34
CA ASP A 155 8.52 -18.89 20.46
C ASP A 155 8.74 -19.60 19.11
N GLN A 156 7.77 -20.40 18.63
CA GLN A 156 8.00 -21.31 17.50
C GLN A 156 7.56 -20.74 16.15
N ASN A 157 6.72 -19.71 16.11
CA ASN A 157 6.15 -19.25 14.85
C ASN A 157 6.02 -17.71 14.75
N PRO A 158 7.15 -16.97 14.71
CA PRO A 158 7.12 -15.54 14.52
C PRO A 158 6.47 -15.17 13.17
N SER A 159 5.75 -14.06 13.18
CA SER A 159 4.85 -13.65 12.12
C SER A 159 4.95 -12.17 11.80
N PHE A 160 4.83 -11.84 10.51
CA PHE A 160 4.79 -10.46 10.02
C PHE A 160 5.91 -9.59 10.60
N ALA A 161 5.57 -8.51 11.32
CA ALA A 161 6.54 -7.57 11.84
C ALA A 161 7.53 -8.17 12.86
N GLN A 162 7.13 -9.21 13.63
CA GLN A 162 8.03 -9.92 14.55
C GLN A 162 9.25 -10.50 13.83
N LEU A 163 9.11 -10.85 12.55
CA LEU A 163 10.20 -11.43 11.76
C LEU A 163 11.37 -10.47 11.57
N TYR A 164 11.17 -9.16 11.71
CA TYR A 164 12.25 -8.17 11.66
C TYR A 164 13.09 -8.12 12.93
N MET A 165 12.69 -8.82 13.99
CA MET A 165 13.55 -9.05 15.16
C MET A 165 14.63 -10.09 14.88
N TYR A 166 14.47 -10.96 13.88
CA TYR A 166 15.38 -12.06 13.59
C TYR A 166 16.39 -11.66 12.52
N ASP A 167 17.50 -12.40 12.41
CA ASP A 167 18.40 -12.22 11.27
C ASP A 167 17.71 -12.57 9.95
N ALA A 168 18.24 -12.05 8.85
CA ALA A 168 17.63 -12.21 7.53
C ALA A 168 17.44 -13.67 7.11
N ARG A 169 18.36 -14.57 7.50
CA ARG A 169 18.29 -16.00 7.13
C ARG A 169 17.22 -16.72 7.93
N GLN A 170 17.12 -16.45 9.23
CA GLN A 170 16.07 -16.98 10.11
C GLN A 170 14.70 -16.46 9.67
N ALA A 171 14.56 -15.15 9.46
CA ALA A 171 13.33 -14.54 8.99
C ALA A 171 12.86 -15.14 7.65
N ALA A 172 13.78 -15.34 6.69
CA ALA A 172 13.48 -16.00 5.43
C ALA A 172 12.98 -17.45 5.64
N GLN A 173 13.60 -18.20 6.55
CA GLN A 173 13.16 -19.56 6.89
C GLN A 173 11.74 -19.60 7.46
N TYR A 174 11.44 -18.73 8.43
CA TYR A 174 10.10 -18.65 9.01
C TYR A 174 9.04 -18.30 7.96
N ARG A 175 9.34 -17.33 7.07
CA ARG A 175 8.44 -16.97 5.95
C ARG A 175 8.16 -18.15 5.03
N MET A 176 9.19 -18.92 4.69
CA MET A 176 9.02 -20.08 3.81
C MET A 176 8.25 -21.23 4.47
N LYS A 177 8.32 -21.41 5.78
CA LYS A 177 7.56 -22.46 6.47
C LYS A 177 6.06 -22.15 6.54
N ARG A 178 5.69 -20.87 6.59
CA ARG A 178 4.33 -20.43 6.92
C ARG A 178 3.33 -20.55 5.76
N PHE A 179 3.79 -20.44 4.52
CA PHE A 179 2.90 -20.41 3.37
C PHE A 179 2.99 -21.71 2.59
N HIS A 180 1.84 -22.38 2.39
CA HIS A 180 1.77 -23.65 1.66
C HIS A 180 2.28 -23.57 0.20
N ASN A 181 2.35 -22.36 -0.37
CA ASN A 181 2.86 -22.12 -1.73
C ASN A 181 4.34 -21.67 -1.74
N SER A 182 5.09 -21.89 -0.66
CA SER A 182 6.48 -21.42 -0.52
C SER A 182 7.49 -22.17 -1.40
N THR A 183 7.09 -23.27 -2.03
CA THR A 183 7.93 -24.08 -2.92
C THR A 183 8.42 -23.32 -4.15
N GLU A 184 7.74 -22.24 -4.54
CA GLU A 184 8.08 -21.41 -5.71
C GLU A 184 8.94 -20.18 -5.35
N ALA A 185 9.05 -19.84 -4.07
CA ALA A 185 9.80 -18.67 -3.63
C ALA A 185 11.29 -18.98 -3.40
N ASP A 186 12.17 -18.12 -3.92
CA ASP A 186 13.62 -18.23 -3.73
C ASP A 186 14.01 -17.72 -2.33
N LYS A 187 14.49 -18.65 -1.48
CA LYS A 187 14.99 -18.37 -0.12
C LYS A 187 16.11 -17.33 -0.11
N GLN A 188 17.04 -17.41 -1.06
CA GLN A 188 18.17 -16.49 -1.12
C GLN A 188 17.68 -15.09 -1.49
N LEU A 189 16.76 -14.99 -2.44
CA LEU A 189 16.11 -13.72 -2.76
C LEU A 189 15.33 -13.17 -1.56
N MET A 190 14.59 -13.99 -0.83
CA MET A 190 13.89 -13.56 0.39
C MET A 190 14.85 -12.98 1.43
N THR A 191 16.01 -13.61 1.61
CA THR A 191 17.05 -13.13 2.53
C THR A 191 17.55 -11.75 2.10
N LYS A 192 17.89 -11.57 0.81
CA LYS A 192 18.35 -10.28 0.27
C LYS A 192 17.29 -9.18 0.35
N LEU A 193 16.01 -9.53 0.14
CA LEU A 193 14.91 -8.58 0.28
C LEU A 193 14.70 -8.16 1.73
N HIS A 194 14.87 -9.08 2.68
CA HIS A 194 14.85 -8.75 4.11
C HIS A 194 15.99 -7.77 4.45
N GLU A 195 17.22 -8.10 4.07
CA GLU A 195 18.40 -7.24 4.28
C GLU A 195 18.18 -5.85 3.68
N LEU A 196 17.59 -5.80 2.48
CA LEU A 196 17.26 -4.53 1.85
C LEU A 196 16.29 -3.70 2.71
N ILE A 197 15.18 -4.28 3.19
CA ILE A 197 14.20 -3.57 4.02
C ILE A 197 14.83 -3.05 5.31
N VAL A 198 15.74 -3.82 5.92
CA VAL A 198 16.50 -3.39 7.10
C VAL A 198 17.44 -2.23 6.74
N SER A 199 18.14 -2.31 5.62
CA SER A 199 19.14 -1.32 5.20
C SER A 199 18.58 0.06 4.81
N ILE A 200 17.30 0.15 4.46
CA ILE A 200 16.67 1.42 4.04
C ILE A 200 16.21 2.29 5.24
N ASN A 201 16.53 1.88 6.46
CA ASN A 201 16.12 2.52 7.72
C ASN A 201 14.60 2.72 7.79
N ASN A 202 13.84 1.67 7.54
CA ASN A 202 12.39 1.70 7.74
C ASN A 202 12.10 1.89 9.26
N PRO A 203 11.35 2.94 9.65
CA PRO A 203 11.04 3.22 11.07
C PRO A 203 10.42 2.04 11.81
N ASP A 204 9.58 1.26 11.14
CA ASP A 204 8.93 0.09 11.73
C ASP A 204 9.97 -0.97 12.07
N VAL A 205 10.92 -1.25 11.16
CA VAL A 205 12.03 -2.18 11.42
C VAL A 205 12.84 -1.72 12.63
N THR A 206 13.17 -0.44 12.70
CA THR A 206 13.91 0.14 13.83
C THR A 206 13.16 -0.04 15.15
N ALA A 207 11.84 0.14 15.15
CA ALA A 207 11.02 -0.10 16.34
C ALA A 207 11.11 -1.55 16.80
N TYR A 208 11.02 -2.53 15.90
CA TYR A 208 11.12 -3.95 16.26
C TYR A 208 12.53 -4.36 16.72
N HIS A 209 13.60 -3.80 16.14
CA HIS A 209 14.96 -3.99 16.67
C HIS A 209 15.09 -3.44 18.09
N THR A 210 14.57 -2.24 18.34
CA THR A 210 14.60 -1.61 19.67
C THR A 210 13.83 -2.46 20.68
N MET A 211 12.64 -2.96 20.31
CA MET A 211 11.84 -3.86 21.16
C MET A 211 12.61 -5.13 21.53
N ARG A 212 13.38 -5.70 20.60
CA ARG A 212 14.24 -6.86 20.85
C ARG A 212 15.35 -6.55 21.86
N GLU A 213 16.05 -5.43 21.69
CA GLU A 213 17.13 -5.03 22.60
C GLU A 213 16.62 -4.80 24.03
N VAL A 214 15.45 -4.17 24.18
CA VAL A 214 14.79 -3.99 25.47
C VAL A 214 14.43 -5.34 26.07
N GLU A 215 13.83 -6.25 25.28
CA GLU A 215 13.48 -7.60 25.73
C GLU A 215 14.71 -8.37 26.27
N GLU A 216 15.82 -8.35 25.54
CA GLU A 216 17.05 -9.05 25.91
C GLU A 216 17.63 -8.50 27.23
N ARG A 217 17.64 -7.17 27.39
CA ARG A 217 18.10 -6.51 28.63
C ARG A 217 17.28 -6.90 29.85
N GLU A 218 15.95 -6.85 29.75
CA GLU A 218 15.05 -7.21 30.86
C GLU A 218 15.21 -8.68 31.26
N ARG A 219 15.39 -9.58 30.28
CA ARG A 219 15.66 -11.01 30.56
C ARG A 219 16.98 -11.22 31.30
N GLU A 220 18.01 -10.44 30.98
CA GLU A 220 19.30 -10.51 31.69
C GLU A 220 19.19 -9.99 33.13
N LEU A 221 18.47 -8.89 33.35
CA LEU A 221 18.20 -8.36 34.68
C LEU A 221 17.43 -9.38 35.53
N ALA A 222 16.35 -9.97 34.99
CA ALA A 222 15.58 -10.99 35.68
C ALA A 222 16.40 -12.25 36.02
N LYS A 223 17.41 -12.61 35.21
CA LYS A 223 18.35 -13.69 35.53
C LYS A 223 19.30 -13.29 36.66
N LYS A 224 19.76 -12.05 36.70
CA LYS A 224 20.64 -11.53 37.77
C LYS A 224 19.92 -11.43 39.11
N GLU A 225 18.63 -11.09 39.12
CA GLU A 225 17.83 -11.03 40.35
C GLU A 225 17.50 -12.42 40.93
N ARG A 226 17.60 -13.47 40.12
CA ARG A 226 17.33 -14.86 40.54
C ARG A 226 18.56 -15.63 41.02
N ASN A 227 19.75 -15.07 40.83
CA ASN A 227 21.04 -15.63 41.24
C ASN A 227 21.56 -14.90 42.48
#